data_AF-A0A955VRM3-F1
#
_entry.id   AF-A0A955VRM3-F1
#
_cell.length_a   1.000
_cell.length_b   1.000
_cell.length_c   1.000
_cell.angle_alpha   90.00
_cell.angle_beta   90.00
_cell.angle_gamma   90.00
#
_symmetry.space_group_name_H-M   'P 1'
#
loop_
_entity.id
_entity.type
_entity.pdbx_description
1 polymer ?
#
loop_
_entity_poly.entity_id
_entity_poly.type
_entity_poly.pdbx_seq_one_letter_code
_entity_poly.pdbx_strand_id
1 'polypeptide(L)'
;MRRTLGAVVALAGAVSPAAAVEVVEKGPPEAQAVLGVGVTGRLSGTGEQIDAIPVHADGSVLDPGALASGQAALGLVLDMRYNAGQLPLIANAEVEGYAYSGQILGEGELAGVDVPATQSDALYLKTLFARVSLGPFLTLGAGRTSSTWAMGLLANGGKRSADFEAGTARFSDPYLGDTNDRLLVAVGPLTPARVQVFGFYDQVVEDDGLRPGDEATQFGGGVRLGDEKGTHGGVYIVRRRQEASDGGYLEASALDLHARAPIPLGSRTLELEAEVAFIQGTTDFAPTVDYPTHDIRQLGGALRARLDLGGFGVVLDGLFASGDESLADREQNAFKADRNHELGLIVYRYMLAAQTAYVPVTASNPDLIGVPPEDLDRFPTRGGASNTLAFQPKIYWRPLPKLEVFTGPLVAFSAVPLVDPVNTNFNGGEARNAFDGEPGNYLGTELDLGVRGQLDVVGLQLRAGLEGAMFLPGSAFADADGQTPDALFGGRVLLETAF
;
A
#
# COMPACT_ATOMS: atom_id res chain seq x y z
N MET A 1 25.43 -46.40 18.72
CA MET A 1 24.66 -45.96 17.54
C MET A 1 25.24 -44.64 17.05
N ARG A 2 25.92 -44.64 15.89
CA ARG A 2 26.45 -43.41 15.25
C ARG A 2 25.30 -42.77 14.47
N ARG A 3 24.80 -41.63 14.93
CA ARG A 3 23.87 -40.78 14.16
C ARG A 3 24.65 -40.12 13.03
N THR A 4 24.23 -40.34 11.80
CA THR A 4 24.77 -39.68 10.60
C THR A 4 23.84 -38.51 10.27
N LEU A 5 24.32 -37.27 10.41
CA LEU A 5 23.67 -36.11 9.80
C LEU A 5 23.87 -36.22 8.28
N GLY A 6 22.79 -36.41 7.53
CA GLY A 6 22.78 -36.22 6.09
C GLY A 6 22.09 -34.90 5.79
N ALA A 7 22.82 -33.92 5.25
CA ALA A 7 22.22 -32.74 4.64
C ALA A 7 21.60 -33.17 3.30
N VAL A 8 20.30 -32.94 3.14
CA VAL A 8 19.59 -33.12 1.88
C VAL A 8 19.09 -31.74 1.48
N VAL A 9 19.42 -31.30 0.27
CA VAL A 9 18.89 -30.04 -0.28
C VAL A 9 17.67 -30.41 -1.12
N ALA A 10 16.47 -30.24 -0.56
CA ALA A 10 15.23 -30.42 -1.30
C ALA A 10 14.68 -29.06 -1.77
N LEU A 11 14.75 -28.80 -3.07
CA LEU A 11 14.09 -27.67 -3.73
C LEU A 11 12.61 -28.03 -3.98
N ALA A 12 11.70 -27.52 -3.16
CA ALA A 12 10.26 -27.64 -3.39
C ALA A 12 9.53 -26.31 -3.08
N GLY A 13 9.08 -25.64 -4.16
CA GLY A 13 7.92 -24.75 -4.17
C GLY A 13 8.10 -23.33 -3.63
N ALA A 14 8.44 -22.40 -4.52
CA ALA A 14 8.16 -20.95 -4.45
C ALA A 14 8.46 -20.22 -3.12
N VAL A 15 9.56 -20.58 -2.46
CA VAL A 15 10.22 -19.73 -1.47
C VAL A 15 11.51 -19.22 -2.12
N SER A 16 11.84 -17.95 -1.85
CA SER A 16 13.05 -17.19 -2.21
C SER A 16 14.33 -18.04 -2.32
N PRO A 17 15.40 -17.59 -3.03
CA PRO A 17 16.67 -18.33 -3.15
C PRO A 17 17.49 -18.40 -1.85
N ALA A 18 16.84 -18.49 -0.68
CA ALA A 18 17.47 -18.69 0.60
C ALA A 18 18.26 -20.00 0.60
N ALA A 19 19.46 -19.95 1.17
CA ALA A 19 20.24 -21.15 1.51
C ALA A 19 19.51 -21.92 2.61
N ALA A 20 18.62 -22.84 2.23
CA ALA A 20 17.90 -23.69 3.17
C ALA A 20 18.82 -24.82 3.64
N VAL A 21 19.07 -24.90 4.95
CA VAL A 21 19.68 -26.09 5.57
C VAL A 21 18.56 -26.95 6.14
N GLU A 22 18.34 -28.12 5.53
CA GLU A 22 17.39 -29.11 6.03
C GLU A 22 18.11 -30.08 6.96
N VAL A 23 17.71 -30.11 8.24
CA VAL A 23 18.18 -31.10 9.21
C VAL A 23 17.10 -32.16 9.38
N VAL A 24 17.33 -33.34 8.82
CA VAL A 24 16.43 -34.49 8.95
C VAL A 24 16.92 -35.40 10.07
N GLU A 25 16.20 -35.43 11.20
CA GLU A 25 16.45 -36.44 12.24
C GLU A 25 15.66 -37.71 11.92
N LYS A 26 16.37 -38.79 11.54
CA LYS A 26 15.76 -40.10 11.28
C LYS A 26 15.33 -40.76 12.59
N GLY A 27 14.08 -40.51 13.00
CA GLY A 27 13.34 -41.31 13.97
C GLY A 27 12.83 -42.64 13.37
N PRO A 28 12.14 -43.48 14.17
CA PRO A 28 11.37 -44.61 13.63
C PRO A 28 10.40 -44.11 12.54
N PRO A 29 10.03 -44.95 11.56
CA PRO A 29 9.33 -44.54 10.32
C PRO A 29 7.99 -43.80 10.53
N GLU A 30 7.46 -43.78 11.74
CA GLU A 30 6.16 -43.23 12.10
C GLU A 30 6.21 -41.78 12.61
N ALA A 31 7.39 -41.24 12.94
CA ALA A 31 7.56 -39.85 13.36
C ALA A 31 8.84 -39.23 12.78
N GLN A 32 8.67 -38.32 11.82
CA GLN A 32 9.77 -37.55 11.23
C GLN A 32 9.57 -36.07 11.56
N ALA A 33 10.61 -35.47 12.13
CA ALA A 33 10.73 -34.03 12.30
C ALA A 33 11.71 -33.48 11.25
N VAL A 34 11.28 -32.46 10.53
CA VAL A 34 12.13 -31.71 9.59
C VAL A 34 12.20 -30.27 10.08
N LEU A 35 13.42 -29.81 10.35
CA LEU A 35 13.70 -28.39 10.63
C LEU A 35 14.41 -27.79 9.42
N GLY A 36 13.80 -26.76 8.84
CA GLY A 36 14.38 -25.87 7.86
C GLY A 36 14.74 -24.54 8.51
N VAL A 37 15.92 -24.03 8.16
CA VAL A 37 16.36 -22.67 8.49
C VAL A 37 16.70 -21.97 7.19
N GLY A 38 16.07 -20.83 6.96
CA GLY A 38 16.33 -19.95 5.82
C GLY A 38 16.78 -18.58 6.29
N VAL A 39 17.77 -18.01 5.62
CA VAL A 39 18.19 -16.61 5.81
C VAL A 39 17.88 -15.88 4.52
N THR A 40 17.26 -14.71 4.64
CA THR A 40 17.00 -13.82 3.51
C THR A 40 17.73 -12.50 3.73
N GLY A 41 18.15 -11.88 2.64
CA GLY A 41 18.68 -10.53 2.68
C GLY A 41 18.25 -9.74 1.48
N ARG A 42 17.96 -8.46 1.68
CA ARG A 42 17.56 -7.54 0.63
C ARG A 42 18.23 -6.18 0.83
N LEU A 43 18.78 -5.64 -0.25
CA LEU A 43 19.14 -4.23 -0.34
C LEU A 43 18.35 -3.63 -1.49
N SER A 44 17.68 -2.52 -1.25
CA SER A 44 17.01 -1.76 -2.30
C SER A 44 17.29 -0.27 -2.17
N GLY A 45 17.20 0.44 -3.28
CA GLY A 45 17.39 1.88 -3.33
C GLY A 45 16.60 2.50 -4.46
N THR A 46 16.10 3.70 -4.21
CA THR A 46 15.39 4.51 -5.19
C THR A 46 16.09 5.85 -5.31
N GLY A 47 16.32 6.31 -6.54
CA GLY A 47 16.69 7.70 -6.82
C GLY A 47 15.57 8.33 -7.63
N GLU A 48 15.08 9.49 -7.23
CA GLU A 48 13.88 10.10 -7.80
C GLU A 48 14.09 11.60 -7.98
N GLN A 49 13.52 12.15 -9.05
CA GLN A 49 13.53 13.59 -9.33
C GLN A 49 12.20 13.95 -9.96
N ILE A 50 11.55 14.97 -9.38
CA ILE A 50 10.27 15.52 -9.86
C ILE A 50 10.45 17.03 -10.01
N ASP A 51 9.77 17.62 -10.98
CA ASP A 51 9.67 19.07 -11.12
C ASP A 51 9.07 19.71 -9.87
N ALA A 52 9.35 21.00 -9.68
CA ALA A 52 8.74 21.78 -8.63
C ALA A 52 7.22 21.89 -8.85
N ILE A 53 6.45 21.65 -7.80
CA ILE A 53 4.99 21.49 -7.86
C ILE A 53 4.33 22.71 -7.22
N PRO A 54 3.54 23.50 -7.97
CA PRO A 54 2.74 24.54 -7.35
C PRO A 54 1.67 23.91 -6.47
N VAL A 55 1.54 24.42 -5.26
CA VAL A 55 0.69 23.81 -4.22
C VAL A 55 -0.53 24.67 -3.94
N HIS A 56 -0.37 25.99 -3.93
CA HIS A 56 -1.38 26.92 -3.46
C HIS A 56 -1.34 28.29 -4.17
N ALA A 57 -2.44 29.04 -4.10
CA ALA A 57 -2.60 30.37 -4.72
C ALA A 57 -1.62 31.44 -4.21
N ASP A 58 -1.06 31.25 -3.01
CA ASP A 58 -0.07 32.15 -2.42
C ASP A 58 1.35 32.03 -3.03
N GLY A 59 1.52 31.15 -4.01
CA GLY A 59 2.80 30.88 -4.66
C GLY A 59 3.66 29.85 -3.93
N SER A 60 3.11 29.12 -2.95
CA SER A 60 3.80 27.99 -2.32
C SER A 60 4.06 26.87 -3.32
N VAL A 61 5.28 26.36 -3.30
CA VAL A 61 5.79 25.35 -4.21
C VAL A 61 6.46 24.25 -3.39
N LEU A 62 6.19 23.00 -3.72
CA LEU A 62 7.02 21.87 -3.28
C LEU A 62 8.15 21.69 -4.29
N ASP A 63 9.39 21.96 -3.90
CA ASP A 63 10.57 21.55 -4.66
C ASP A 63 11.20 20.33 -3.98
N PRO A 64 10.88 19.09 -4.43
CA PRO A 64 11.44 17.89 -3.82
C PRO A 64 12.93 17.71 -4.14
N GLY A 65 13.45 18.42 -5.15
CA GLY A 65 14.82 18.25 -5.63
C GLY A 65 15.14 16.82 -6.06
N ALA A 66 16.41 16.42 -5.88
CA ALA A 66 16.84 15.05 -6.08
C ALA A 66 16.69 14.27 -4.76
N LEU A 67 15.82 13.25 -4.80
CA LEU A 67 15.52 12.36 -3.70
C LEU A 67 16.31 11.06 -3.86
N ALA A 68 16.87 10.55 -2.78
CA ALA A 68 17.41 9.19 -2.75
C ALA A 68 16.93 8.49 -1.49
N SER A 69 16.45 7.26 -1.60
CA SER A 69 16.08 6.42 -0.47
C SER A 69 16.73 5.04 -0.58
N GLY A 70 16.89 4.38 0.57
CA GLY A 70 17.48 3.05 0.64
C GLY A 70 16.81 2.20 1.70
N GLN A 71 16.84 0.88 1.50
CA GLN A 71 16.42 -0.10 2.48
C GLN A 71 17.42 -1.25 2.54
N ALA A 72 17.76 -1.68 3.75
CA ALA A 72 18.53 -2.87 4.00
C ALA A 72 17.76 -3.77 4.97
N ALA A 73 17.27 -4.90 4.49
CA ALA A 73 16.51 -5.87 5.27
C ALA A 73 17.26 -7.19 5.42
N LEU A 74 17.18 -7.78 6.60
CA LEU A 74 17.64 -9.12 6.90
C LEU A 74 16.52 -9.91 7.55
N GLY A 75 16.32 -11.13 7.07
CA GLY A 75 15.29 -12.03 7.55
C GLY A 75 15.82 -13.41 7.94
N LEU A 76 15.14 -14.03 8.89
CA LEU A 76 15.32 -15.41 9.32
C LEU A 76 13.96 -16.10 9.31
N VAL A 77 13.88 -17.23 8.64
CA VAL A 77 12.70 -18.10 8.63
C VAL A 77 13.08 -19.44 9.24
N LEU A 78 12.28 -19.88 10.22
CA LEU A 78 12.38 -21.18 10.86
C LEU A 78 11.11 -21.96 10.52
N ASP A 79 11.27 -23.13 9.92
CA ASP A 79 10.17 -24.02 9.55
C ASP A 79 10.36 -25.38 10.18
N MET A 80 9.40 -25.82 10.99
CA MET A 80 9.39 -27.14 11.59
C MET A 80 8.15 -27.90 11.13
N ARG A 81 8.36 -29.11 10.61
CA ARG A 81 7.28 -30.05 10.27
C ARG A 81 7.46 -31.31 11.08
N TYR A 82 6.45 -31.67 11.87
CA TYR A 82 6.41 -32.89 12.65
C TYR A 82 5.22 -33.75 12.21
N ASN A 83 5.52 -34.86 11.56
CA ASN A 83 4.49 -35.78 11.09
C ASN A 83 4.10 -36.75 12.21
N ALA A 84 2.97 -36.47 12.87
CA ALA A 84 2.38 -37.34 13.90
C ALA A 84 1.21 -38.18 13.35
N GLY A 85 1.43 -38.89 12.23
CA GLY A 85 0.39 -39.67 11.55
C GLY A 85 -0.61 -38.79 10.80
N GLN A 86 -1.90 -38.88 11.15
CA GLN A 86 -3.01 -38.19 10.42
C GLN A 86 -3.10 -36.68 10.72
N LEU A 87 -2.39 -36.19 11.73
CA LEU A 87 -2.41 -34.78 12.14
C LEU A 87 -0.98 -34.23 12.15
N PRO A 88 -0.45 -33.77 11.00
CA PRO A 88 0.87 -33.17 10.97
C PRO A 88 0.86 -31.85 11.74
N LEU A 89 1.87 -31.63 12.57
CA LEU A 89 2.11 -30.35 13.23
C LEU A 89 3.10 -29.55 12.38
N ILE A 90 2.73 -28.34 11.98
CA ILE A 90 3.59 -27.42 11.23
C ILE A 90 3.78 -26.18 12.09
N ALA A 91 5.01 -25.87 12.48
CA ALA A 91 5.35 -24.61 13.13
C ALA A 91 6.23 -23.79 12.20
N ASN A 92 6.00 -22.50 12.15
CA ASN A 92 6.79 -21.56 11.38
C ASN A 92 7.02 -20.30 12.24
N ALA A 93 8.23 -19.77 12.21
CA ALA A 93 8.57 -18.51 12.84
C ALA A 93 9.40 -17.67 11.86
N GLU A 94 9.08 -16.39 11.78
CA GLU A 94 9.73 -15.44 10.88
C GLU A 94 10.16 -14.21 11.66
N VAL A 95 11.37 -13.76 11.40
CA VAL A 95 11.91 -12.49 11.89
C VAL A 95 12.44 -11.74 10.68
N GLU A 96 11.95 -10.52 10.44
CA GLU A 96 12.47 -9.61 9.43
C GLU A 96 12.66 -8.23 10.06
N GLY A 97 13.85 -7.68 9.93
CA GLY A 97 14.17 -6.33 10.38
C GLY A 97 14.87 -5.54 9.28
N TYR A 98 14.54 -4.25 9.20
CA TYR A 98 15.29 -3.28 8.43
C TYR A 98 16.44 -2.76 9.29
N ALA A 99 17.67 -3.01 8.86
CA ALA A 99 18.86 -2.37 9.41
C ALA A 99 18.91 -0.88 9.05
N TYR A 100 18.28 -0.50 7.93
CA TYR A 100 18.12 0.86 7.46
C TYR A 100 16.87 0.95 6.58
N SER A 101 16.06 2.01 6.72
CA SER A 101 14.99 2.35 5.79
C SER A 101 14.78 3.86 5.82
N GLY A 102 15.18 4.57 4.79
CA GLY A 102 14.96 6.01 4.81
C GLY A 102 15.49 6.75 3.60
N GLN A 103 15.23 8.04 3.62
CA GLN A 103 15.84 9.01 2.74
C GLN A 103 17.33 9.21 3.09
N ILE A 104 18.16 9.24 2.06
CA ILE A 104 19.60 9.48 2.08
C ILE A 104 19.89 10.92 1.61
N LEU A 105 19.15 11.40 0.62
CA LEU A 105 19.28 12.74 0.02
C LEU A 105 17.91 13.36 -0.25
N GLY A 106 17.87 14.69 -0.14
CA GLY A 106 16.70 15.52 -0.40
C GLY A 106 16.29 16.31 0.84
N GLU A 107 16.08 17.60 0.67
CA GLU A 107 15.43 18.48 1.64
C GLU A 107 14.29 19.14 0.87
N GLY A 108 13.14 18.46 0.80
CA GLY A 108 11.95 19.08 0.23
C GLY A 108 11.57 20.28 1.10
N GLU A 109 11.69 21.49 0.57
CA GLU A 109 11.32 22.71 1.28
C GLU A 109 9.83 22.98 1.05
N LEU A 110 8.96 22.34 1.83
CA LEU A 110 7.57 22.75 1.98
C LEU A 110 7.21 22.73 3.47
N ALA A 111 6.67 23.83 3.97
CA ALA A 111 6.03 23.82 5.27
C ALA A 111 4.79 22.91 5.19
N GLY A 112 4.67 21.91 6.05
CA GLY A 112 3.54 20.99 5.99
C GLY A 112 3.72 19.77 6.88
N VAL A 113 2.66 18.95 6.93
CA VAL A 113 2.65 17.67 7.65
C VAL A 113 2.73 16.55 6.64
N ASP A 114 3.67 15.61 6.84
CA ASP A 114 3.89 14.46 5.96
C ASP A 114 4.04 14.83 4.47
N VAL A 115 4.82 15.89 4.22
CA VAL A 115 5.21 16.28 2.87
C VAL A 115 5.82 15.07 2.13
N PRO A 116 5.52 14.87 0.84
CA PRO A 116 6.13 13.81 0.06
C PRO A 116 7.64 13.75 0.23
N ALA A 117 8.16 12.53 0.40
CA ALA A 117 9.59 12.26 0.50
C ALA A 117 10.32 12.97 1.65
N THR A 118 9.72 13.00 2.85
CA THR A 118 10.41 13.45 4.10
C THR A 118 10.52 12.37 5.17
N GLN A 119 10.09 11.13 4.90
CA GLN A 119 10.08 10.06 5.90
C GLN A 119 11.45 9.34 5.97
N SER A 120 11.99 9.22 7.19
CA SER A 120 13.19 8.45 7.48
C SER A 120 13.01 7.63 8.75
N ASP A 121 13.28 6.33 8.70
CA ASP A 121 13.27 5.45 9.87
C ASP A 121 14.64 4.82 10.11
N ALA A 122 15.17 5.00 11.31
CA ALA A 122 16.38 4.32 11.74
C ALA A 122 16.01 3.04 12.50
N LEU A 123 16.28 1.89 11.88
CA LEU A 123 16.11 0.52 12.39
C LEU A 123 14.67 0.14 12.79
N TYR A 124 14.07 -0.77 12.01
CA TYR A 124 12.65 -1.12 12.14
C TYR A 124 12.43 -2.63 12.13
N LEU A 125 11.77 -3.18 13.15
CA LEU A 125 11.35 -4.57 13.17
C LEU A 125 10.02 -4.72 12.43
N LYS A 126 10.07 -5.26 11.21
CA LYS A 126 8.91 -5.43 10.32
C LYS A 126 8.11 -6.66 10.65
N THR A 127 8.78 -7.74 10.99
CA THR A 127 8.13 -9.02 11.26
C THR A 127 8.86 -9.73 12.38
N LEU A 128 8.09 -10.22 13.34
CA LEU A 128 8.48 -11.15 14.39
C LEU A 128 7.23 -11.98 14.69
N PHE A 129 6.97 -12.97 13.85
CA PHE A 129 5.70 -13.70 13.87
C PHE A 129 5.94 -15.19 13.97
N ALA A 130 5.19 -15.86 14.85
CA ALA A 130 5.20 -17.31 14.96
C ALA A 130 3.79 -17.85 14.72
N ARG A 131 3.70 -18.98 14.02
CA ARG A 131 2.47 -19.72 13.78
C ARG A 131 2.65 -21.21 13.98
N VAL A 132 1.62 -21.86 14.50
CA VAL A 132 1.55 -23.31 14.68
C VAL A 132 0.23 -23.79 14.10
N SER A 133 0.31 -24.78 13.22
CA SER A 133 -0.83 -25.41 12.57
C SER A 133 -0.93 -26.88 12.94
N LEU A 134 -2.11 -27.30 13.38
CA LEU A 134 -2.47 -28.69 13.60
C LEU A 134 -3.25 -29.20 12.39
N GLY A 135 -2.55 -29.90 11.51
CA GLY A 135 -3.06 -30.34 10.22
C GLY A 135 -3.56 -29.15 9.37
N PRO A 136 -4.51 -29.40 8.46
CA PRO A 136 -5.20 -28.37 7.69
C PRO A 136 -6.38 -27.74 8.47
N PHE A 137 -6.47 -27.90 9.79
CA PHE A 137 -7.72 -27.62 10.50
C PHE A 137 -7.66 -26.41 11.41
N LEU A 138 -6.53 -26.19 12.09
CA LEU A 138 -6.38 -25.11 13.06
C LEU A 138 -4.98 -24.53 12.97
N THR A 139 -4.90 -23.21 12.82
CA THR A 139 -3.68 -22.43 12.89
C THR A 139 -3.84 -21.39 13.98
N LEU A 140 -2.86 -21.31 14.87
CA LEU A 140 -2.69 -20.26 15.85
C LEU A 140 -1.45 -19.45 15.50
N GLY A 141 -1.51 -18.13 15.63
CA GLY A 141 -0.35 -17.27 15.38
C GLY A 141 -0.30 -16.10 16.36
N ALA A 142 0.91 -15.63 16.64
CA ALA A 142 1.15 -14.47 17.48
C ALA A 142 2.44 -13.75 17.10
N GLY A 143 2.44 -12.42 17.22
CA GLY A 143 3.63 -11.56 17.08
C GLY A 143 3.42 -10.40 16.12
N ARG A 144 4.50 -9.74 15.72
CA ARG A 144 4.49 -8.62 14.78
C ARG A 144 4.44 -9.10 13.34
N THR A 145 3.52 -8.59 12.54
CA THR A 145 3.39 -8.96 11.12
C THR A 145 2.88 -7.80 10.28
N SER A 146 3.17 -7.84 8.98
CA SER A 146 2.58 -6.90 8.02
C SER A 146 1.09 -7.21 7.80
N SER A 147 0.26 -6.18 7.72
CA SER A 147 -1.14 -6.31 7.32
C SER A 147 -1.25 -6.15 5.81
N THR A 148 -1.84 -7.11 5.12
CA THR A 148 -2.15 -6.99 3.69
C THR A 148 -3.40 -7.78 3.39
N TRP A 149 -4.32 -7.15 2.67
CA TRP A 149 -5.50 -7.80 2.13
C TRP A 149 -5.61 -7.51 0.64
N ALA A 150 -6.00 -8.52 -0.14
CA ALA A 150 -6.38 -8.36 -1.55
C ALA A 150 -5.35 -7.57 -2.40
N MET A 151 -5.80 -6.51 -3.07
CA MET A 151 -4.98 -5.61 -3.90
C MET A 151 -4.31 -4.52 -3.06
N GLY A 152 -4.51 -4.52 -1.74
CA GLY A 152 -3.96 -3.57 -0.80
C GLY A 152 -4.65 -2.21 -0.88
N LEU A 153 -5.97 -2.16 -1.14
CA LEU A 153 -6.72 -0.91 -1.19
C LEU A 153 -6.84 -0.27 0.20
N LEU A 154 -7.20 -1.08 1.21
CA LEU A 154 -7.39 -0.61 2.59
C LEU A 154 -6.17 -0.86 3.49
N ALA A 155 -5.45 -1.96 3.28
CA ALA A 155 -4.29 -2.33 4.09
C ALA A 155 -3.22 -2.99 3.23
N ASN A 156 -2.03 -2.39 3.20
CA ASN A 156 -0.91 -2.84 2.39
C ASN A 156 0.39 -2.90 3.21
N GLY A 157 1.03 -4.07 3.19
CA GLY A 157 2.20 -4.36 4.02
C GLY A 157 3.50 -3.77 3.48
N GLY A 158 3.48 -3.06 2.36
CA GLY A 158 4.66 -2.38 1.83
C GLY A 158 5.72 -3.32 1.25
N LYS A 159 5.32 -4.47 0.69
CA LYS A 159 6.27 -5.47 0.19
C LYS A 159 6.71 -5.15 -1.25
N ARG A 160 7.87 -4.48 -1.37
CA ARG A 160 8.57 -4.15 -2.65
C ARG A 160 8.78 -5.29 -3.65
N SER A 161 8.82 -6.55 -3.20
CA SER A 161 9.20 -7.66 -4.07
C SER A 161 8.16 -7.98 -5.16
N ALA A 162 6.91 -7.50 -5.00
CA ALA A 162 5.82 -7.62 -5.96
C ALA A 162 5.97 -6.70 -7.18
N ASP A 163 6.76 -5.62 -7.09
CA ASP A 163 6.82 -4.57 -8.12
C ASP A 163 7.71 -4.91 -9.31
N PHE A 164 8.48 -6.00 -9.22
CA PHE A 164 9.24 -6.56 -10.35
C PHE A 164 8.55 -7.78 -10.99
N GLU A 165 7.31 -8.09 -10.62
CA GLU A 165 6.57 -9.19 -11.24
C GLU A 165 6.26 -8.86 -12.71
N ALA A 166 6.88 -9.60 -13.63
CA ALA A 166 6.71 -9.42 -15.07
C ALA A 166 5.24 -9.52 -15.51
N GLY A 167 4.85 -8.70 -16.48
CA GLY A 167 3.51 -8.66 -17.06
C GLY A 167 2.47 -7.91 -16.23
N THR A 168 2.86 -7.27 -15.12
CA THR A 168 1.96 -6.44 -14.31
C THR A 168 1.89 -4.99 -14.76
N ALA A 169 2.94 -4.47 -15.42
CA ALA A 169 3.06 -3.05 -15.81
C ALA A 169 2.70 -2.08 -14.66
N ARG A 170 3.09 -2.40 -13.42
CA ARG A 170 2.83 -1.52 -12.27
C ARG A 170 3.90 -0.43 -12.22
N PHE A 171 3.45 0.80 -11.95
CA PHE A 171 4.30 1.92 -11.53
C PHE A 171 4.13 2.03 -10.01
N SER A 172 4.84 1.19 -9.26
CA SER A 172 4.73 1.16 -7.79
C SER A 172 6.09 1.07 -7.12
N ASP A 173 6.29 1.83 -6.04
CA ASP A 173 7.46 1.72 -5.16
C ASP A 173 7.02 1.75 -3.68
N PRO A 174 6.25 0.74 -3.25
CA PRO A 174 5.65 0.72 -1.92
C PRO A 174 6.74 0.83 -0.86
N TYR A 175 6.58 1.82 0.01
CA TYR A 175 7.57 2.19 1.00
C TYR A 175 6.92 2.27 2.37
N LEU A 176 7.50 1.51 3.32
CA LEU A 176 6.85 1.21 4.59
C LEU A 176 5.45 0.62 4.32
N GLY A 177 4.73 0.21 5.35
CA GLY A 177 3.42 -0.37 5.15
C GLY A 177 2.94 -1.03 6.40
N ASP A 178 1.65 -1.25 6.46
CA ASP A 178 0.92 -1.51 7.69
C ASP A 178 1.51 -2.67 8.47
N THR A 179 1.75 -2.45 9.77
CA THR A 179 2.18 -3.49 10.69
C THR A 179 1.39 -3.51 11.98
N ASN A 180 1.15 -4.73 12.45
CA ASN A 180 0.36 -5.01 13.64
C ASN A 180 1.06 -6.03 14.52
N ASP A 181 0.93 -5.87 15.83
CA ASP A 181 1.15 -6.94 16.79
C ASP A 181 -0.14 -7.75 16.91
N ARG A 182 -0.15 -8.93 16.28
CA ARG A 182 -1.34 -9.73 15.98
C ARG A 182 -1.42 -10.99 16.83
N LEU A 183 -2.64 -11.32 17.27
CA LEU A 183 -3.06 -12.67 17.67
C LEU A 183 -3.98 -13.22 16.60
N LEU A 184 -3.71 -14.41 16.08
CA LEU A 184 -4.42 -15.02 14.96
C LEU A 184 -4.96 -16.40 15.34
N VAL A 185 -6.20 -16.66 14.93
CA VAL A 185 -6.80 -17.99 14.87
C VAL A 185 -7.36 -18.19 13.47
N ALA A 186 -7.00 -19.29 12.82
CA ALA A 186 -7.56 -19.65 11.52
C ALA A 186 -7.91 -21.13 11.46
N VAL A 187 -8.92 -21.46 10.66
CA VAL A 187 -9.37 -22.82 10.37
C VAL A 187 -9.54 -23.02 8.87
N GLY A 188 -9.05 -24.14 8.35
CA GLY A 188 -9.27 -24.54 6.96
C GLY A 188 -8.01 -25.00 6.22
N PRO A 189 -8.18 -25.65 5.06
CA PRO A 189 -9.43 -25.69 4.28
C PRO A 189 -10.56 -26.57 4.85
N LEU A 190 -11.76 -26.01 4.99
CA LEU A 190 -12.96 -26.67 5.55
C LEU A 190 -13.75 -27.48 4.51
N THR A 191 -13.55 -27.19 3.21
CA THR A 191 -14.31 -27.81 2.11
C THR A 191 -13.40 -28.08 0.91
N PRO A 192 -13.84 -28.86 -0.10
CA PRO A 192 -13.12 -29.01 -1.36
C PRO A 192 -12.90 -27.68 -2.12
N ALA A 193 -13.74 -26.68 -1.88
CA ALA A 193 -13.58 -25.31 -2.39
C ALA A 193 -12.53 -24.49 -1.61
N ARG A 194 -11.79 -25.14 -0.68
CA ARG A 194 -10.73 -24.55 0.13
C ARG A 194 -11.16 -23.35 0.98
N VAL A 195 -12.38 -23.42 1.53
CA VAL A 195 -12.86 -22.39 2.47
C VAL A 195 -11.93 -22.30 3.67
N GLN A 196 -11.41 -21.11 3.95
CA GLN A 196 -10.67 -20.79 5.17
C GLN A 196 -11.42 -19.69 5.93
N VAL A 197 -11.48 -19.80 7.26
CA VAL A 197 -12.07 -18.80 8.14
C VAL A 197 -11.02 -18.40 9.15
N PHE A 198 -10.88 -17.11 9.42
CA PHE A 198 -9.91 -16.62 10.40
C PHE A 198 -10.48 -15.45 11.20
N GLY A 199 -9.91 -15.27 12.38
CA GLY A 199 -10.17 -14.14 13.27
C GLY A 199 -8.88 -13.71 13.95
N PHE A 200 -8.80 -12.43 14.29
CA PHE A 200 -7.61 -11.85 14.89
C PHE A 200 -7.93 -10.68 15.81
N TYR A 201 -6.96 -10.39 16.66
CA TYR A 201 -6.86 -9.15 17.43
C TYR A 201 -5.51 -8.53 17.12
N ASP A 202 -5.51 -7.23 16.84
CA ASP A 202 -4.31 -6.47 16.51
C ASP A 202 -4.18 -5.26 17.44
N GLN A 203 -2.97 -5.06 17.94
CA GLN A 203 -2.48 -3.72 18.28
C GLN A 203 -1.81 -3.16 17.04
N VAL A 204 -2.28 -2.02 16.56
CA VAL A 204 -1.71 -1.35 15.38
C VAL A 204 -0.40 -0.70 15.78
N VAL A 205 0.64 -0.95 15.00
CA VAL A 205 1.99 -0.43 15.25
C VAL A 205 2.29 0.72 14.30
N GLU A 206 1.94 0.56 13.03
CA GLU A 206 2.14 1.57 11.99
C GLU A 206 1.08 1.41 10.91
N ASP A 207 0.44 2.51 10.51
CA ASP A 207 -0.41 2.64 9.33
C ASP A 207 -0.54 4.13 8.93
N ASP A 208 -1.33 4.41 7.89
CA ASP A 208 -1.57 5.77 7.39
C ASP A 208 -2.46 6.64 8.30
N GLY A 209 -3.12 6.06 9.31
CA GLY A 209 -4.05 6.77 10.20
C GLY A 209 -3.49 7.06 11.59
N LEU A 210 -2.43 6.36 12.00
CA LEU A 210 -1.84 6.43 13.33
C LEU A 210 -0.80 7.55 13.43
N ARG A 211 -0.97 8.45 14.39
CA ARG A 211 -0.02 9.54 14.69
C ARG A 211 0.93 9.19 15.83
N PRO A 212 2.08 9.87 15.95
CA PRO A 212 2.94 9.71 17.12
C PRO A 212 2.16 9.99 18.42
N GLY A 213 2.07 8.99 19.29
CA GLY A 213 1.34 9.07 20.55
C GLY A 213 -0.11 8.56 20.50
N ASP A 214 -0.64 8.26 19.31
CA ASP A 214 -1.92 7.57 19.19
C ASP A 214 -1.80 6.09 19.61
N GLU A 215 -2.92 5.53 20.04
CA GLU A 215 -3.07 4.09 20.24
C GLU A 215 -4.25 3.58 19.41
N ALA A 216 -4.06 2.47 18.68
CA ALA A 216 -5.15 1.84 17.95
C ALA A 216 -5.17 0.33 18.13
N THR A 217 -6.39 -0.20 18.27
CA THR A 217 -6.67 -1.63 18.37
C THR A 217 -7.70 -2.04 17.33
N GLN A 218 -7.59 -3.26 16.85
CA GLN A 218 -8.51 -3.83 15.87
C GLN A 218 -8.92 -5.25 16.27
N PHE A 219 -10.20 -5.54 16.10
CA PHE A 219 -10.72 -6.90 16.13
C PHE A 219 -11.37 -7.21 14.79
N GLY A 220 -10.99 -8.33 14.18
CA GLY A 220 -11.45 -8.64 12.84
C GLY A 220 -11.39 -10.10 12.50
N GLY A 221 -11.79 -10.39 11.28
CA GLY A 221 -11.79 -11.74 10.73
C GLY A 221 -12.29 -11.75 9.30
N GLY A 222 -12.28 -12.93 8.71
CA GLY A 222 -12.68 -13.08 7.33
C GLY A 222 -12.84 -14.51 6.88
N VAL A 223 -13.33 -14.63 5.66
CA VAL A 223 -13.48 -15.90 4.95
C VAL A 223 -12.74 -15.77 3.63
N ARG A 224 -11.92 -16.78 3.30
CA ARG A 224 -11.27 -16.93 1.99
C ARG A 224 -11.77 -18.19 1.30
N LEU A 225 -11.85 -18.14 -0.01
CA LEU A 225 -12.34 -19.22 -0.88
C LEU A 225 -11.34 -19.40 -2.03
N GLY A 226 -11.09 -20.65 -2.45
CA GLY A 226 -10.30 -20.95 -3.64
C GLY A 226 -8.79 -21.17 -3.43
N ASP A 227 -8.05 -21.16 -4.53
CA ASP A 227 -6.59 -21.32 -4.58
C ASP A 227 -5.97 -20.02 -5.09
N GLU A 228 -4.92 -19.53 -4.42
CA GLU A 228 -4.20 -18.30 -4.79
C GLU A 228 -3.69 -18.31 -6.23
N LYS A 229 -3.43 -19.49 -6.80
CA LYS A 229 -3.01 -19.66 -8.21
C LYS A 229 -4.16 -19.69 -9.21
N GLY A 230 -5.39 -19.81 -8.75
CA GLY A 230 -6.60 -19.93 -9.56
C GLY A 230 -7.64 -18.88 -9.20
N THR A 231 -8.90 -19.23 -9.37
CA THR A 231 -10.02 -18.40 -8.88
C THR A 231 -10.02 -18.44 -7.35
N HIS A 232 -9.98 -17.26 -6.74
CA HIS A 232 -10.11 -17.09 -5.30
C HIS A 232 -10.77 -15.76 -4.97
N GLY A 233 -11.17 -15.61 -3.73
CA GLY A 233 -11.75 -14.38 -3.22
C GLY A 233 -12.04 -14.50 -1.74
N GLY A 234 -12.55 -13.43 -1.15
CA GLY A 234 -12.86 -13.43 0.26
C GLY A 234 -13.59 -12.18 0.73
N VAL A 235 -13.94 -12.24 2.00
CA VAL A 235 -14.51 -11.12 2.75
C VAL A 235 -13.65 -10.93 3.99
N TYR A 236 -13.34 -9.68 4.30
CA TYR A 236 -12.60 -9.26 5.48
C TYR A 236 -13.39 -8.17 6.20
N ILE A 237 -13.49 -8.27 7.52
CA ILE A 237 -14.21 -7.32 8.36
C ILE A 237 -13.34 -6.96 9.56
N VAL A 238 -13.23 -5.68 9.86
CA VAL A 238 -12.50 -5.14 11.01
C VAL A 238 -13.36 -4.12 11.74
N ARG A 239 -13.34 -4.15 13.07
CA ARG A 239 -13.71 -3.03 13.94
C ARG A 239 -12.42 -2.44 14.52
N ARG A 240 -12.17 -1.16 14.27
CA ARG A 240 -11.06 -0.37 14.82
C ARG A 240 -11.58 0.54 15.92
N ARG A 241 -10.80 0.66 16.99
CA ARG A 241 -10.86 1.75 17.95
C ARG A 241 -9.49 2.42 18.01
N GLN A 242 -9.45 3.74 17.89
CA GLN A 242 -8.24 4.53 18.02
C GLN A 242 -8.49 5.70 18.95
N GLU A 243 -7.50 6.03 19.77
CA GLU A 243 -7.48 7.15 20.70
C GLU A 243 -6.24 7.99 20.39
N ALA A 244 -6.45 9.28 20.19
CA ALA A 244 -5.39 10.25 19.92
C ALA A 244 -4.75 10.74 21.23
N SER A 245 -3.54 11.29 21.12
CA SER A 245 -2.79 11.74 22.29
C SER A 245 -3.44 12.90 23.08
N ASP A 246 -4.37 13.62 22.44
CA ASP A 246 -5.19 14.69 23.02
C ASP A 246 -6.54 14.21 23.57
N GLY A 247 -6.85 12.91 23.43
CA GLY A 247 -8.09 12.29 23.88
C GLY A 247 -9.18 12.18 22.82
N GLY A 248 -8.93 12.62 21.58
CA GLY A 248 -9.83 12.33 20.45
C GLY A 248 -9.98 10.84 20.19
N TYR A 249 -11.05 10.42 19.53
CA TYR A 249 -11.36 9.03 19.23
C TYR A 249 -11.88 8.76 17.82
N LEU A 250 -11.62 7.54 17.37
CA LEU A 250 -12.19 6.95 16.17
C LEU A 250 -12.72 5.56 16.50
N GLU A 251 -13.98 5.31 16.13
CA GLU A 251 -14.58 3.99 16.18
C GLU A 251 -15.22 3.64 14.83
N ALA A 252 -14.54 2.83 14.04
CA ALA A 252 -14.95 2.49 12.69
C ALA A 252 -14.96 0.99 12.43
N SER A 253 -15.85 0.56 11.55
CA SER A 253 -15.91 -0.78 11.00
C SER A 253 -15.63 -0.72 9.50
N ALA A 254 -14.74 -1.57 9.01
CA ALA A 254 -14.47 -1.75 7.59
C ALA A 254 -14.95 -3.13 7.13
N LEU A 255 -15.60 -3.18 5.96
CA LEU A 255 -15.93 -4.37 5.21
C LEU A 255 -15.18 -4.31 3.88
N ASP A 256 -14.43 -5.35 3.57
CA ASP A 256 -13.60 -5.44 2.38
C ASP A 256 -13.86 -6.77 1.63
N LEU A 257 -14.21 -6.65 0.35
CA LEU A 257 -14.57 -7.75 -0.54
C LEU A 257 -13.55 -7.88 -1.66
N HIS A 258 -13.05 -9.09 -1.89
CA HIS A 258 -12.07 -9.36 -2.96
C HIS A 258 -12.46 -10.57 -3.80
N ALA A 259 -12.15 -10.48 -5.09
CA ALA A 259 -12.18 -11.63 -5.99
C ALA A 259 -11.13 -11.51 -7.09
N ARG A 260 -10.51 -12.65 -7.42
CA ARG A 260 -9.62 -12.82 -8.56
C ARG A 260 -10.01 -14.07 -9.36
N ALA A 261 -10.03 -13.95 -10.68
CA ALA A 261 -10.42 -15.02 -11.59
C ALA A 261 -9.57 -15.02 -12.87
N PRO A 262 -8.79 -16.08 -13.13
CA PRO A 262 -8.20 -16.31 -14.45
C PRO A 262 -9.24 -16.95 -15.38
N ILE A 263 -9.55 -16.28 -16.47
CA ILE A 263 -10.51 -16.70 -17.51
C ILE A 263 -9.71 -17.16 -18.75
N PRO A 264 -9.76 -18.45 -19.11
CA PRO A 264 -9.07 -18.96 -20.29
C PRO A 264 -9.75 -18.44 -21.57
N LEU A 265 -8.95 -17.83 -22.46
CA LEU A 265 -9.35 -17.33 -23.77
C LEU A 265 -8.52 -18.05 -24.86
N GLY A 266 -8.81 -19.34 -25.07
CA GLY A 266 -8.03 -20.19 -25.97
C GLY A 266 -6.62 -20.44 -25.42
N SER A 267 -5.59 -20.01 -26.14
CA SER A 267 -4.19 -20.11 -25.69
C SER A 267 -3.74 -18.93 -24.81
N ARG A 268 -4.66 -18.04 -24.44
CA ARG A 268 -4.43 -16.82 -23.66
C ARG A 268 -5.23 -16.88 -22.36
N THR A 269 -4.88 -16.01 -21.42
CA THR A 269 -5.60 -15.86 -20.16
C THR A 269 -5.93 -14.39 -19.94
N LEU A 270 -7.21 -14.10 -19.69
CA LEU A 270 -7.67 -12.84 -19.13
C LEU A 270 -7.79 -13.02 -17.63
N GLU A 271 -7.01 -12.29 -16.85
CA GLU A 271 -7.12 -12.25 -15.40
C GLU A 271 -7.95 -11.02 -15.00
N LEU A 272 -8.99 -11.24 -14.21
CA LEU A 272 -9.77 -10.18 -13.58
C LEU A 272 -9.55 -10.23 -12.08
N GLU A 273 -9.33 -9.07 -11.46
CA GLU A 273 -9.20 -8.91 -10.02
C GLU A 273 -9.92 -7.65 -9.58
N ALA A 274 -10.64 -7.70 -8.47
CA ALA A 274 -11.36 -6.55 -7.92
C ALA A 274 -11.37 -6.58 -6.39
N GLU A 275 -11.36 -5.39 -5.80
CA GLU A 275 -11.47 -5.13 -4.37
C GLU A 275 -12.49 -4.00 -4.13
N VAL A 276 -13.34 -4.12 -3.12
CA VAL A 276 -14.31 -3.08 -2.72
C VAL A 276 -14.32 -2.98 -1.20
N ALA A 277 -14.05 -1.78 -0.69
CA ALA A 277 -13.99 -1.49 0.73
C ALA A 277 -15.08 -0.47 1.12
N PHE A 278 -15.79 -0.74 2.21
CA PHE A 278 -16.77 0.16 2.81
C PHE A 278 -16.45 0.37 4.28
N ILE A 279 -16.32 1.62 4.70
CA ILE A 279 -16.00 2.01 6.08
C ILE A 279 -17.18 2.80 6.64
N GLN A 280 -17.61 2.43 7.84
CA GLN A 280 -18.63 3.16 8.58
C GLN A 280 -18.27 3.30 10.06
N GLY A 281 -18.65 4.39 10.70
CA GLY A 281 -18.26 4.61 12.09
C GLY A 281 -18.57 6.01 12.58
N THR A 282 -17.87 6.39 13.64
CA THR A 282 -17.92 7.73 14.21
C THR A 282 -16.53 8.17 14.65
N THR A 283 -16.25 9.46 14.57
CA THR A 283 -14.99 10.04 15.07
C THR A 283 -15.17 11.50 15.43
N ASP A 284 -14.31 12.03 16.28
CA ASP A 284 -14.12 13.46 16.49
C ASP A 284 -12.85 13.99 15.78
N PHE A 285 -12.14 13.14 15.02
CA PHE A 285 -10.99 13.53 14.18
C PHE A 285 -11.42 14.40 13.01
N ALA A 286 -11.71 15.66 13.27
CA ALA A 286 -12.15 16.59 12.26
C ALA A 286 -11.82 18.04 12.62
N PRO A 287 -11.40 18.84 11.64
CA PRO A 287 -10.98 20.22 11.88
C PRO A 287 -12.17 21.19 11.92
N THR A 288 -13.22 20.88 12.70
CA THR A 288 -14.40 21.76 12.87
C THR A 288 -14.91 21.77 14.30
N VAL A 289 -15.28 22.96 14.77
CA VAL A 289 -15.89 23.19 16.10
C VAL A 289 -17.41 23.09 16.07
N ASP A 290 -18.03 23.21 14.89
CA ASP A 290 -19.49 23.19 14.74
C ASP A 290 -20.07 21.79 14.97
N TYR A 291 -19.28 20.77 14.62
CA TYR A 291 -19.62 19.37 14.74
C TYR A 291 -18.51 18.62 15.48
N PRO A 292 -18.61 18.45 16.81
CA PRO A 292 -17.56 17.76 17.59
C PRO A 292 -17.50 16.25 17.33
N THR A 293 -18.39 15.70 16.50
CA THR A 293 -18.39 14.28 16.14
C THR A 293 -19.03 14.13 14.76
N HIS A 294 -18.42 13.26 13.96
CA HIS A 294 -18.77 12.98 12.57
C HIS A 294 -19.13 11.51 12.40
N ASP A 295 -20.12 11.24 11.57
CA ASP A 295 -20.46 9.93 11.05
C ASP A 295 -19.54 9.62 9.86
N ILE A 296 -18.86 8.47 9.90
CA ILE A 296 -18.01 8.02 8.80
C ILE A 296 -18.84 7.17 7.84
N ARG A 297 -18.78 7.47 6.54
CA ARG A 297 -19.34 6.62 5.46
C ARG A 297 -18.50 6.72 4.20
N GLN A 298 -17.55 5.82 4.06
CA GLN A 298 -16.58 5.87 2.97
C GLN A 298 -16.68 4.61 2.11
N LEU A 299 -16.55 4.79 0.80
CA LEU A 299 -16.53 3.72 -0.20
C LEU A 299 -15.31 3.84 -1.10
N GLY A 300 -14.59 2.74 -1.26
CA GLY A 300 -13.48 2.58 -2.19
C GLY A 300 -13.63 1.32 -3.03
N GLY A 301 -13.05 1.32 -4.23
CA GLY A 301 -13.00 0.13 -5.07
C GLY A 301 -11.85 0.17 -6.07
N ALA A 302 -11.21 -0.98 -6.27
CA ALA A 302 -10.16 -1.18 -7.25
C ALA A 302 -10.53 -2.32 -8.22
N LEU A 303 -10.10 -2.18 -9.47
CA LEU A 303 -10.31 -3.16 -10.53
C LEU A 303 -9.03 -3.32 -11.33
N ARG A 304 -8.69 -4.56 -11.67
CA ARG A 304 -7.64 -4.91 -12.60
C ARG A 304 -8.11 -5.93 -13.61
N ALA A 305 -7.83 -5.66 -14.88
CA ALA A 305 -7.98 -6.63 -15.96
C ALA A 305 -6.63 -6.77 -16.69
N ARG A 306 -6.15 -8.01 -16.86
CA ARG A 306 -4.86 -8.30 -17.50
C ARG A 306 -5.00 -9.37 -18.57
N LEU A 307 -4.51 -9.07 -19.76
CA LEU A 307 -4.45 -10.00 -20.89
C LEU A 307 -2.98 -10.23 -21.30
N ASP A 308 -2.47 -11.44 -21.06
CA ASP A 308 -1.11 -11.85 -21.48
C ASP A 308 -1.16 -12.47 -22.89
N LEU A 309 -0.44 -11.84 -23.83
CA LEU A 309 -0.30 -12.25 -25.23
C LEU A 309 1.11 -12.80 -25.53
N GLY A 310 1.88 -13.19 -24.51
CA GLY A 310 3.23 -13.74 -24.58
C GLY A 310 4.27 -12.63 -24.41
N GLY A 311 4.95 -12.26 -25.50
CA GLY A 311 5.91 -11.15 -25.47
C GLY A 311 5.27 -9.77 -25.34
N PHE A 312 3.94 -9.68 -25.30
CA PHE A 312 3.16 -8.45 -25.21
C PHE A 312 1.97 -8.70 -24.29
N GLY A 313 1.43 -7.66 -23.66
CA GLY A 313 0.15 -7.75 -22.97
C GLY A 313 -0.45 -6.39 -22.66
N VAL A 314 -1.70 -6.43 -22.21
CA VAL A 314 -2.52 -5.25 -21.88
C VAL A 314 -2.99 -5.39 -20.44
N VAL A 315 -2.93 -4.29 -19.70
CA VAL A 315 -3.44 -4.17 -18.34
C VAL A 315 -4.40 -2.98 -18.31
N LEU A 316 -5.50 -3.09 -17.59
CA LEU A 316 -6.38 -1.98 -17.27
C LEU A 316 -6.52 -1.95 -15.75
N ASP A 317 -6.05 -0.87 -15.15
CA ASP A 317 -6.31 -0.57 -13.74
C ASP A 317 -7.41 0.48 -13.63
N GLY A 318 -8.28 0.32 -12.64
CA GLY A 318 -9.33 1.27 -12.28
C GLY A 318 -9.39 1.45 -10.77
N LEU A 319 -9.64 2.68 -10.33
CA LEU A 319 -9.73 3.05 -8.93
C LEU A 319 -10.89 4.02 -8.73
N PHE A 320 -11.67 3.78 -7.68
CA PHE A 320 -12.66 4.70 -7.16
C PHE A 320 -12.43 4.90 -5.67
N ALA A 321 -12.41 6.15 -5.23
CA ALA A 321 -12.41 6.56 -3.84
C ALA A 321 -13.43 7.69 -3.69
N SER A 322 -14.44 7.49 -2.84
CA SER A 322 -15.39 8.55 -2.50
C SER A 322 -14.67 9.80 -1.97
N GLY A 323 -15.24 10.96 -2.23
CA GLY A 323 -14.78 12.25 -1.73
C GLY A 323 -15.73 12.82 -0.68
N ASP A 324 -15.38 13.99 -0.18
CA ASP A 324 -16.19 14.74 0.77
C ASP A 324 -16.60 16.09 0.17
N GLU A 325 -17.90 16.33 0.03
CA GLU A 325 -18.42 17.58 -0.55
C GLU A 325 -18.33 18.74 0.44
N SER A 326 -18.31 18.45 1.74
CA SER A 326 -18.41 19.48 2.78
C SER A 326 -17.74 19.02 4.07
N LEU A 327 -16.59 19.60 4.38
CA LEU A 327 -15.91 19.43 5.67
C LEU A 327 -16.64 20.11 6.85
N ALA A 328 -17.73 20.83 6.57
CA ALA A 328 -18.50 21.60 7.54
C ALA A 328 -19.88 20.97 7.80
N ASP A 329 -20.05 19.67 7.61
CA ASP A 329 -21.24 18.95 8.03
C ASP A 329 -20.91 17.85 9.07
N ARG A 330 -21.85 16.92 9.31
CA ARG A 330 -21.68 15.84 10.29
C ARG A 330 -21.15 14.54 9.70
N GLU A 331 -20.77 14.53 8.43
CA GLU A 331 -20.35 13.33 7.73
C GLU A 331 -18.87 13.44 7.33
N GLN A 332 -18.16 12.31 7.35
CA GLN A 332 -16.84 12.16 6.77
C GLN A 332 -16.90 11.07 5.70
N ASN A 333 -16.94 11.52 4.46
CA ASN A 333 -17.25 10.68 3.30
C ASN A 333 -16.03 10.37 2.42
N ALA A 334 -14.92 11.10 2.58
CA ALA A 334 -13.70 10.87 1.81
C ALA A 334 -13.04 9.52 2.16
N PHE A 335 -13.07 8.57 1.22
CA PHE A 335 -12.27 7.36 1.29
C PHE A 335 -10.81 7.69 0.95
N LYS A 336 -9.88 7.13 1.72
CA LYS A 336 -8.45 7.21 1.45
C LYS A 336 -7.92 5.80 1.25
N ALA A 337 -7.45 5.50 0.04
CA ALA A 337 -6.70 4.27 -0.21
C ALA A 337 -5.36 4.31 0.52
N ASP A 338 -4.84 3.14 0.88
CA ASP A 338 -3.50 2.97 1.41
C ASP A 338 -2.47 3.65 0.48
N ARG A 339 -1.49 4.36 1.05
CA ARG A 339 -0.45 5.07 0.29
C ARG A 339 0.34 4.17 -0.66
N ASN A 340 0.41 2.88 -0.38
CA ASN A 340 1.08 1.88 -1.23
C ASN A 340 0.16 1.30 -2.31
N HIS A 341 -1.12 1.70 -2.37
CA HIS A 341 -2.01 1.44 -3.50
C HIS A 341 -1.75 2.44 -4.64
N GLU A 342 -0.56 2.37 -5.23
CA GLU A 342 -0.10 3.36 -6.20
C GLU A 342 -0.78 3.21 -7.58
N LEU A 343 -1.11 4.36 -8.17
CA LEU A 343 -1.58 4.49 -9.54
C LEU A 343 -0.93 5.72 -10.19
N GLY A 344 -0.02 5.50 -11.14
CA GLY A 344 0.81 6.57 -11.70
C GLY A 344 1.97 6.96 -10.75
N LEU A 345 2.80 7.91 -11.18
CA LEU A 345 3.98 8.39 -10.47
C LEU A 345 3.78 9.76 -9.81
N ILE A 346 2.98 10.66 -10.40
CA ILE A 346 2.92 12.09 -10.00
C ILE A 346 1.60 12.46 -9.33
N VAL A 347 0.45 12.15 -9.94
CA VAL A 347 -0.86 12.73 -9.54
C VAL A 347 -1.15 12.57 -8.04
N TYR A 348 -1.10 11.35 -7.52
CA TYR A 348 -1.44 11.09 -6.11
C TYR A 348 -0.25 11.28 -5.19
N ARG A 349 0.88 10.68 -5.54
CA ARG A 349 2.08 10.63 -4.70
C ARG A 349 2.69 12.00 -4.44
N TYR A 350 2.57 12.93 -5.40
CA TYR A 350 3.15 14.25 -5.30
C TYR A 350 2.13 15.38 -5.34
N MET A 351 1.35 15.52 -6.41
CA MET A 351 0.47 16.69 -6.56
C MET A 351 -0.57 16.78 -5.43
N LEU A 352 -1.41 15.75 -5.28
CA LEU A 352 -2.45 15.72 -4.24
C LEU A 352 -1.85 15.60 -2.83
N ALA A 353 -0.78 14.83 -2.68
CA ALA A 353 -0.08 14.73 -1.41
C ALA A 353 0.49 16.07 -0.93
N ALA A 354 1.13 16.85 -1.82
CA ALA A 354 1.68 18.16 -1.49
C ALA A 354 0.58 19.16 -1.13
N GLN A 355 -0.50 19.22 -1.90
CA GLN A 355 -1.64 20.10 -1.62
C GLN A 355 -2.27 19.81 -0.26
N THR A 356 -2.58 18.54 -0.01
CA THR A 356 -3.20 18.14 1.27
C THR A 356 -2.23 18.25 2.46
N ALA A 357 -0.92 18.10 2.23
CA ALA A 357 0.13 18.34 3.24
C ALA A 357 0.29 19.82 3.62
N TYR A 358 -0.12 20.73 2.74
CA TYR A 358 -0.06 22.19 2.96
C TYR A 358 -1.29 22.76 3.67
N VAL A 359 -2.44 22.08 3.59
CA VAL A 359 -3.68 22.48 4.28
C VAL A 359 -3.47 22.77 5.77
N PRO A 360 -2.72 21.97 6.56
CA PRO A 360 -2.47 22.30 7.96
C PRO A 360 -1.77 23.64 8.15
N VAL A 361 -0.96 24.10 7.21
CA VAL A 361 -0.27 25.40 7.29
C VAL A 361 -1.25 26.54 7.08
N THR A 362 -2.05 26.48 6.01
CA THR A 362 -3.02 27.54 5.72
C THR A 362 -4.15 27.56 6.74
N ALA A 363 -4.64 26.38 7.12
CA ALA A 363 -5.72 26.22 8.09
C ALA A 363 -5.29 26.41 9.54
N SER A 364 -3.99 26.55 9.85
CA SER A 364 -3.51 26.90 11.21
C SER A 364 -3.03 28.35 11.33
N ASN A 365 -3.16 29.17 10.27
CA ASN A 365 -2.67 30.53 10.30
C ASN A 365 -3.47 31.38 11.34
N PRO A 366 -2.83 31.82 12.44
CA PRO A 366 -3.52 32.50 13.54
C PRO A 366 -4.09 33.86 13.13
N ASP A 367 -3.54 34.48 12.09
CA ASP A 367 -4.05 35.75 11.55
C ASP A 367 -5.43 35.57 10.86
N LEU A 368 -5.80 34.32 10.52
CA LEU A 368 -7.05 34.00 9.82
C LEU A 368 -8.14 33.49 10.76
N ILE A 369 -7.77 32.60 11.68
CA ILE A 369 -8.74 31.77 12.42
C ILE A 369 -8.60 31.91 13.95
N GLY A 370 -7.60 32.64 14.44
CA GLY A 370 -7.34 32.87 15.86
C GLY A 370 -6.82 31.66 16.62
N VAL A 371 -7.57 30.54 16.61
CA VAL A 371 -7.19 29.25 17.20
C VAL A 371 -7.30 28.15 16.13
N PRO A 372 -6.18 27.51 15.77
CA PRO A 372 -6.17 26.35 14.87
C PRO A 372 -7.16 25.26 15.29
N PRO A 373 -7.97 24.72 14.35
CA PRO A 373 -8.67 23.47 14.56
C PRO A 373 -7.71 22.35 14.97
N GLU A 374 -8.19 21.47 15.85
CA GLU A 374 -7.49 20.24 16.22
C GLU A 374 -7.49 19.26 15.03
N ASP A 375 -6.63 18.23 15.08
CA ASP A 375 -6.52 17.14 14.08
C ASP A 375 -6.27 17.54 12.61
N LEU A 376 -5.89 18.80 12.33
CA LEU A 376 -5.49 19.23 10.99
C LEU A 376 -4.36 18.36 10.43
N ASP A 377 -3.48 17.88 11.30
CA ASP A 377 -2.40 17.01 10.93
C ASP A 377 -2.90 15.72 10.27
N ARG A 378 -4.13 15.24 10.48
CA ARG A 378 -4.67 14.00 9.86
C ARG A 378 -5.19 14.15 8.44
N PHE A 379 -5.40 15.39 7.97
CA PHE A 379 -5.90 15.71 6.63
C PHE A 379 -5.04 15.22 5.45
N PRO A 380 -3.69 15.22 5.51
CA PRO A 380 -2.84 14.83 4.39
C PRO A 380 -3.10 13.42 3.86
N THR A 381 -3.17 13.31 2.53
CA THR A 381 -3.33 12.04 1.82
C THR A 381 -2.05 11.20 1.82
N ARG A 382 -0.86 11.81 2.01
CA ARG A 382 0.43 11.09 2.08
C ARG A 382 0.70 10.18 0.87
N GLY A 383 0.15 10.54 -0.29
CA GLY A 383 0.25 9.76 -1.53
C GLY A 383 -0.86 8.73 -1.74
N GLY A 384 -1.67 8.44 -0.73
CA GLY A 384 -2.88 7.62 -0.87
C GLY A 384 -3.92 8.32 -1.73
N ALA A 385 -4.46 7.60 -2.71
CA ALA A 385 -5.52 8.14 -3.56
C ALA A 385 -6.81 8.36 -2.75
N SER A 386 -7.38 9.55 -2.87
CA SER A 386 -8.63 9.95 -2.23
C SER A 386 -9.43 10.85 -3.16
N ASN A 387 -10.76 10.90 -2.98
CA ASN A 387 -11.67 11.69 -3.82
C ASN A 387 -11.36 11.50 -5.32
N THR A 388 -11.45 10.28 -5.84
CA THR A 388 -11.05 9.99 -7.23
C THR A 388 -11.89 8.94 -7.94
N LEU A 389 -12.00 9.09 -9.25
CA LEU A 389 -12.32 8.07 -10.24
C LEU A 389 -11.20 8.09 -11.28
N ALA A 390 -10.41 7.01 -11.34
CA ALA A 390 -9.25 6.92 -12.20
C ALA A 390 -9.19 5.61 -12.97
N PHE A 391 -8.60 5.70 -14.17
CA PHE A 391 -8.34 4.54 -15.01
C PHE A 391 -6.98 4.67 -15.70
N GLN A 392 -6.26 3.55 -15.80
CA GLN A 392 -4.92 3.48 -16.38
C GLN A 392 -4.79 2.27 -17.32
N PRO A 393 -5.15 2.41 -18.61
CA PRO A 393 -4.84 1.40 -19.61
C PRO A 393 -3.33 1.39 -19.87
N LYS A 394 -2.73 0.21 -19.78
CA LYS A 394 -1.30 0.00 -19.94
C LYS A 394 -1.03 -1.11 -20.94
N ILE A 395 0.11 -1.00 -21.59
CA ILE A 395 0.67 -2.06 -22.41
C ILE A 395 2.07 -2.38 -21.91
N TYR A 396 2.49 -3.63 -22.08
CA TYR A 396 3.86 -4.03 -21.86
C TYR A 396 4.40 -4.86 -23.02
N TRP A 397 5.70 -4.79 -23.23
CA TRP A 397 6.46 -5.54 -24.22
C TRP A 397 7.71 -6.13 -23.58
N ARG A 398 7.93 -7.43 -23.82
CA ARG A 398 9.06 -8.21 -23.31
C ARG A 398 9.97 -8.61 -24.48
N PRO A 399 10.88 -7.73 -24.94
CA PRO A 399 11.83 -8.06 -26.01
C PRO A 399 12.76 -9.22 -25.62
N LEU A 400 13.02 -9.39 -24.33
CA LEU A 400 13.80 -10.48 -23.75
C LEU A 400 13.06 -11.04 -22.52
N PRO A 401 13.27 -12.31 -22.13
CA PRO A 401 12.55 -12.92 -21.00
C PRO A 401 12.71 -12.21 -19.65
N LYS A 402 13.75 -11.37 -19.51
CA LYS A 402 14.11 -10.66 -18.28
C LYS A 402 14.14 -9.14 -18.45
N LEU A 403 13.57 -8.62 -19.54
CA LEU A 403 13.47 -7.19 -19.82
C LEU A 403 12.05 -6.88 -20.23
N GLU A 404 11.42 -5.92 -19.57
CA GLU A 404 10.08 -5.45 -19.86
C GLU A 404 10.06 -3.93 -20.01
N VAL A 405 9.40 -3.47 -21.06
CA VAL A 405 9.09 -2.06 -21.31
C VAL A 405 7.58 -1.92 -21.20
N PHE A 406 7.10 -0.93 -20.46
CA PHE A 406 5.68 -0.73 -20.24
C PHE A 406 5.34 0.75 -20.20
N THR A 407 4.10 1.07 -20.59
CA THR A 407 3.63 2.45 -20.66
C THR A 407 2.12 2.48 -20.60
N GLY A 408 1.55 3.60 -20.15
CA GLY A 408 0.12 3.85 -20.27
C GLY A 408 -0.26 5.23 -19.76
N PRO A 409 -1.32 5.82 -20.30
CA PRO A 409 -1.91 7.01 -19.71
C PRO A 409 -2.70 6.65 -18.45
N LEU A 410 -2.55 7.44 -17.39
CA LEU A 410 -3.50 7.55 -16.29
C LEU A 410 -4.40 8.75 -16.57
N VAL A 411 -5.71 8.56 -16.50
CA VAL A 411 -6.69 9.65 -16.53
C VAL A 411 -7.45 9.64 -15.22
N ALA A 412 -7.46 10.77 -14.53
CA ALA A 412 -8.01 10.89 -13.19
C ALA A 412 -9.03 12.04 -13.11
N PHE A 413 -10.13 11.76 -12.42
CA PHE A 413 -11.15 12.72 -12.06
C PHE A 413 -11.36 12.69 -10.55
N SER A 414 -11.75 13.79 -9.93
CA SER A 414 -12.23 13.76 -8.56
C SER A 414 -13.68 13.28 -8.50
N ALA A 415 -14.04 12.55 -7.44
CA ALA A 415 -15.39 12.04 -7.25
C ALA A 415 -16.39 13.18 -6.92
N VAL A 416 -15.90 14.19 -6.21
CA VAL A 416 -16.55 15.47 -5.95
C VAL A 416 -15.57 16.61 -6.26
N PRO A 417 -16.03 17.84 -6.56
CA PRO A 417 -15.14 18.95 -6.89
C PRO A 417 -14.07 19.18 -5.82
N LEU A 418 -12.83 19.41 -6.25
CA LEU A 418 -11.73 19.64 -5.32
C LEU A 418 -11.85 21.05 -4.72
N VAL A 419 -12.31 21.12 -3.48
CA VAL A 419 -12.50 22.36 -2.73
C VAL A 419 -11.38 22.53 -1.70
N ASP A 420 -10.81 23.73 -1.65
CA ASP A 420 -9.94 24.16 -0.57
C ASP A 420 -10.78 24.96 0.45
N PRO A 421 -10.84 24.51 1.72
CA PRO A 421 -11.67 25.16 2.73
C PRO A 421 -11.21 26.59 3.05
N VAL A 422 -9.92 26.88 2.95
CA VAL A 422 -9.38 28.21 3.31
C VAL A 422 -9.76 29.24 2.25
N ASN A 423 -9.50 28.96 0.97
CA ASN A 423 -9.88 29.84 -0.14
C ASN A 423 -11.40 30.00 -0.24
N THR A 424 -12.15 28.93 0.04
CA THR A 424 -13.62 29.00 0.11
C THR A 424 -14.09 29.98 1.19
N ASN A 425 -13.48 29.91 2.38
CA ASN A 425 -13.81 30.84 3.46
C ASN A 425 -13.42 32.30 3.13
N PHE A 426 -12.27 32.53 2.47
CA PHE A 426 -11.87 33.86 2.02
C PHE A 426 -12.82 34.48 1.01
N ASN A 427 -13.48 33.65 0.22
CA ASN A 427 -14.44 34.07 -0.79
C ASN A 427 -15.89 34.04 -0.26
N GLY A 428 -16.08 34.13 1.06
CA GLY A 428 -17.40 34.25 1.67
C GLY A 428 -18.26 32.98 1.57
N GLY A 429 -17.60 31.81 1.46
CA GLY A 429 -18.27 30.51 1.32
C GLY A 429 -18.54 30.10 -0.12
N GLU A 430 -18.17 30.91 -1.11
CA GLU A 430 -18.14 30.48 -2.51
C GLU A 430 -17.03 29.43 -2.68
N ALA A 431 -17.38 28.24 -3.18
CA ALA A 431 -16.44 27.14 -3.29
C ALA A 431 -15.25 27.52 -4.20
N ARG A 432 -14.03 27.33 -3.70
CA ARG A 432 -12.77 27.59 -4.41
C ARG A 432 -11.81 26.41 -4.25
N ASN A 433 -10.94 26.18 -5.23
CA ASN A 433 -9.87 25.19 -5.10
C ASN A 433 -8.61 25.81 -4.43
N ALA A 434 -7.53 25.02 -4.34
CA ALA A 434 -6.26 25.47 -3.74
C ALA A 434 -5.56 26.62 -4.50
N PHE A 435 -5.95 26.89 -5.76
CA PHE A 435 -5.43 27.97 -6.59
C PHE A 435 -6.42 29.15 -6.72
N ASP A 436 -7.41 29.22 -5.83
CA ASP A 436 -8.47 30.23 -5.80
C ASP A 436 -9.34 30.27 -7.08
N GLY A 437 -9.30 29.20 -7.89
CA GLY A 437 -10.15 29.02 -9.06
C GLY A 437 -11.46 28.33 -8.76
N GLU A 438 -12.32 28.20 -9.78
CA GLU A 438 -13.54 27.39 -9.69
C GLU A 438 -13.18 25.89 -9.48
N PRO A 439 -13.79 25.21 -8.49
CA PRO A 439 -13.56 23.79 -8.27
C PRO A 439 -13.92 22.94 -9.49
N GLY A 440 -12.97 22.14 -9.96
CA GLY A 440 -13.15 21.24 -11.09
C GLY A 440 -13.06 19.76 -10.69
N ASN A 441 -13.54 18.89 -11.58
CA ASN A 441 -13.46 17.44 -11.38
C ASN A 441 -12.34 16.76 -12.17
N TYR A 442 -11.78 17.38 -13.21
CA TYR A 442 -10.73 16.73 -13.99
C TYR A 442 -9.38 16.98 -13.31
N LEU A 443 -8.82 15.95 -12.66
CA LEU A 443 -7.52 16.04 -12.01
C LEU A 443 -6.41 16.15 -13.06
N GLY A 444 -6.48 15.35 -14.14
CA GLY A 444 -5.56 15.46 -15.24
C GLY A 444 -5.28 14.15 -15.96
N THR A 445 -4.28 14.18 -16.84
CA THR A 445 -3.75 13.00 -17.52
C THR A 445 -2.26 12.88 -17.26
N GLU A 446 -1.79 11.71 -16.85
CA GLU A 446 -0.38 11.40 -16.69
C GLU A 446 0.05 10.35 -17.70
N LEU A 447 1.18 10.55 -18.38
CA LEU A 447 1.77 9.59 -19.31
C LEU A 447 2.99 8.93 -18.69
N ASP A 448 2.87 7.64 -18.39
CA ASP A 448 3.91 6.89 -17.71
C ASP A 448 4.69 5.99 -18.69
N LEU A 449 6.01 5.91 -18.50
CA LEU A 449 6.91 5.00 -19.22
C LEU A 449 7.88 4.34 -18.25
N GLY A 450 7.97 3.01 -18.32
CA GLY A 450 8.83 2.21 -17.47
C GLY A 450 9.62 1.17 -18.25
N VAL A 451 10.84 0.91 -17.79
CA VAL A 451 11.68 -0.21 -18.23
C VAL A 451 12.20 -0.91 -16.98
N ARG A 452 12.02 -2.23 -16.90
CA ARG A 452 12.54 -3.03 -15.80
C ARG A 452 13.21 -4.30 -16.27
N GLY A 453 14.23 -4.73 -15.55
CA GLY A 453 14.93 -5.96 -15.83
C GLY A 453 15.42 -6.69 -14.59
N GLN A 454 15.69 -7.98 -14.76
CA GLN A 454 16.21 -8.84 -13.71
C GLN A 454 17.41 -9.65 -14.20
N LEU A 455 18.38 -9.92 -13.33
CA LEU A 455 19.57 -10.72 -13.60
C LEU A 455 19.87 -11.60 -12.39
N ASP A 456 20.26 -12.85 -12.63
CA ASP A 456 20.69 -13.75 -11.55
C ASP A 456 22.22 -13.86 -11.61
N VAL A 457 22.89 -13.46 -10.53
CA VAL A 457 24.36 -13.43 -10.44
C VAL A 457 24.80 -14.13 -9.17
N VAL A 458 25.34 -15.35 -9.31
CA VAL A 458 25.96 -16.12 -8.20
C VAL A 458 25.04 -16.23 -6.97
N GLY A 459 23.77 -16.60 -7.18
CA GLY A 459 22.78 -16.74 -6.09
C GLY A 459 22.13 -15.44 -5.63
N LEU A 460 22.54 -14.29 -6.19
CA LEU A 460 21.86 -13.01 -6.00
C LEU A 460 20.87 -12.76 -7.15
N GLN A 461 19.66 -12.33 -6.82
CA GLN A 461 18.72 -11.78 -7.77
C GLN A 461 18.89 -10.26 -7.80
N LEU A 462 19.40 -9.72 -8.90
CA LEU A 462 19.51 -8.29 -9.17
C LEU A 462 18.32 -7.82 -9.99
N ARG A 463 17.71 -6.71 -9.61
CA ARG A 463 16.58 -6.07 -10.28
C ARG A 463 16.87 -4.59 -10.44
N ALA A 464 16.53 -4.06 -11.62
CA ALA A 464 16.71 -2.65 -11.92
C ALA A 464 15.50 -2.13 -12.71
N GLY A 465 15.07 -0.92 -12.39
CA GLY A 465 13.97 -0.21 -13.04
C GLY A 465 14.34 1.23 -13.35
N LEU A 466 13.82 1.76 -14.44
CA LEU A 466 13.82 3.18 -14.79
C LEU A 466 12.40 3.54 -15.20
N GLU A 467 11.83 4.54 -14.54
CA GLU A 467 10.46 5.00 -14.77
C GLU A 467 10.44 6.51 -14.92
N GLY A 468 9.53 7.02 -15.74
CA GLY A 468 9.31 8.44 -15.95
C GLY A 468 7.87 8.75 -16.29
N ALA A 469 7.44 9.95 -15.92
CA ALA A 469 6.09 10.44 -16.11
C ALA A 469 6.07 11.89 -16.63
N MET A 470 5.02 12.20 -17.37
CA MET A 470 4.60 13.57 -17.69
C MET A 470 3.15 13.74 -17.27
N PHE A 471 2.89 14.59 -16.30
CA PHE A 471 1.57 14.93 -15.83
C PHE A 471 1.08 16.25 -16.44
N LEU A 472 -0.14 16.23 -16.97
CA LEU A 472 -0.87 17.37 -17.50
C LEU A 472 -2.02 17.70 -16.53
N PRO A 473 -1.83 18.70 -15.64
CA PRO A 473 -2.86 19.13 -14.70
C PRO A 473 -4.17 19.50 -15.40
N GLY A 474 -5.28 19.04 -14.82
CA GLY A 474 -6.62 19.28 -15.32
C GLY A 474 -7.31 20.49 -14.68
N SER A 475 -8.59 20.67 -14.99
CA SER A 475 -9.37 21.82 -14.53
C SER A 475 -9.59 21.87 -13.02
N ALA A 476 -9.39 20.77 -12.29
CA ALA A 476 -9.41 20.77 -10.82
C ALA A 476 -8.33 21.69 -10.22
N PHE A 477 -7.27 21.97 -10.98
CA PHE A 477 -6.13 22.78 -10.58
C PHE A 477 -6.09 24.15 -11.27
N ALA A 478 -7.16 24.56 -11.98
CA ALA A 478 -7.19 25.87 -12.62
C ALA A 478 -7.20 27.00 -11.58
N ASP A 479 -6.48 28.07 -11.85
CA ASP A 479 -6.49 29.29 -11.03
C ASP A 479 -7.74 30.16 -11.29
N ALA A 480 -7.80 31.33 -10.66
CA ALA A 480 -8.88 32.31 -10.83
C ALA A 480 -9.06 32.81 -12.29
N ASP A 481 -8.01 32.76 -13.10
CA ASP A 481 -8.04 33.12 -14.53
C ASP A 481 -8.35 31.92 -15.44
N GLY A 482 -8.63 30.75 -14.85
CA GLY A 482 -8.91 29.50 -15.55
C GLY A 482 -7.66 28.85 -16.18
N GLN A 483 -6.45 29.28 -15.79
CA GLN A 483 -5.21 28.67 -16.25
C GLN A 483 -4.82 27.50 -15.36
N THR A 484 -4.45 26.38 -15.97
CA THR A 484 -3.89 25.23 -15.23
C THR A 484 -2.39 25.38 -15.08
N PRO A 485 -1.77 24.76 -14.05
CA PRO A 485 -0.33 24.67 -13.96
C PRO A 485 0.30 24.05 -15.21
N ASP A 486 1.57 24.35 -15.43
CA ASP A 486 2.36 23.75 -16.50
C ASP A 486 2.48 22.21 -16.32
N ALA A 487 2.87 21.54 -17.40
CA ALA A 487 3.15 20.10 -17.34
C ALA A 487 4.27 19.81 -16.34
N LEU A 488 4.06 18.80 -15.49
CA LEU A 488 5.03 18.35 -14.51
C LEU A 488 5.73 17.08 -15.00
N PHE A 489 7.05 17.03 -14.91
CA PHE A 489 7.85 15.87 -15.26
C PHE A 489 8.44 15.23 -14.02
N GLY A 490 8.64 13.91 -14.09
CA GLY A 490 9.22 13.17 -13.00
C GLY A 490 9.81 11.85 -13.46
N GLY A 491 10.69 11.28 -12.65
CA GLY A 491 11.21 9.94 -12.89
C GLY A 491 11.97 9.36 -11.71
N ARG A 492 12.07 8.03 -11.71
CA ARG A 492 12.79 7.29 -10.68
C ARG A 492 13.60 6.13 -11.26
N VAL A 493 14.70 5.85 -10.59
CA VAL A 493 15.55 4.67 -10.78
C VAL A 493 15.36 3.77 -9.57
N LEU A 494 15.06 2.49 -9.82
CA LEU A 494 14.85 1.47 -8.81
C LEU A 494 15.98 0.45 -8.90
N LEU A 495 16.61 0.12 -7.79
CA LEU A 495 17.61 -0.94 -7.70
C LEU A 495 17.26 -1.86 -6.54
N GLU A 496 17.27 -3.16 -6.76
CA GLU A 496 17.07 -4.17 -5.71
C GLU A 496 18.03 -5.35 -5.92
N THR A 497 18.59 -5.85 -4.84
CA THR A 497 19.27 -7.14 -4.78
C THR A 497 18.71 -7.96 -3.63
N ALA A 498 18.49 -9.25 -3.87
CA ALA A 498 18.03 -10.20 -2.86
C ALA A 498 18.76 -11.54 -2.96
N PHE A 499 18.85 -12.25 -1.83
CA PHE A 499 19.27 -13.65 -1.73
C PHE A 499 18.37 -14.44 -0.78
#